data_AF-A0A6G1SD00-F1
#
_entry.id   AF-A0A6G1SD00-F1
#
_cell.length_a   1.000
_cell.length_b   1.000
_cell.length_c   1.000
_cell.angle_alpha   90.00
_cell.angle_beta   90.00
_cell.angle_gamma   90.00
#
_symmetry.space_group_name_H-M   'P 1'
#
loop_
_entity.id
_entity.type
_entity.pdbx_description
1 polymer ?
#
loop_
_entity_poly.entity_id
_entity_poly.type
_entity_poly.pdbx_seq_one_letter_code
_entity_poly.pdbx_strand_id
1 'polypeptide(L)'
;ATSNTGGITPASSLVSANNLLDEQQQSSDQEVSSGSLISKQMQEFQTKLEDKIHLLERYIEVLALDLEDTKGRLKEREKCACSIGCSFNGTRYSDGQRWQSKCDTCTCQSGKISCLPRECPKLTCDDPVQLPGRCCPTCMKKC
;
A
#
# COMPACT_ATOMS: atom_id res chain seq x y z
N ALA A 1 82.87 -11.47 -33.54
CA ALA A 1 82.31 -12.65 -32.86
C ALA A 1 80.90 -12.82 -33.37
N THR A 2 80.75 -13.63 -34.42
CA THR A 2 80.20 -15.00 -34.36
C THR A 2 78.73 -15.03 -33.96
N SER A 3 77.82 -15.71 -34.62
CA SER A 3 77.79 -16.49 -35.87
C SER A 3 76.38 -17.08 -35.94
N ASN A 4 76.07 -17.65 -37.10
CA ASN A 4 75.07 -18.68 -37.37
C ASN A 4 73.70 -18.21 -37.84
N THR A 5 73.32 -18.33 -39.11
CA THR A 5 73.43 -19.39 -40.17
C THR A 5 72.18 -20.23 -40.27
N GLY A 6 71.72 -20.40 -41.52
CA GLY A 6 70.79 -21.44 -41.97
C GLY A 6 69.41 -20.85 -42.26
N GLY A 7 68.87 -20.85 -43.46
CA GLY A 7 69.26 -21.54 -44.69
C GLY A 7 67.97 -21.96 -45.42
N ILE A 8 67.91 -21.63 -46.72
CA ILE A 8 67.23 -22.38 -47.80
C ILE A 8 65.67 -22.25 -47.90
N THR A 9 65.26 -21.45 -48.90
CA THR A 9 64.16 -21.51 -49.92
C THR A 9 63.08 -22.62 -49.88
N PRO A 10 61.99 -22.62 -50.70
CA PRO A 10 61.30 -21.57 -51.50
C PRO A 10 59.74 -21.65 -51.38
N ALA A 11 59.05 -20.85 -52.22
CA ALA A 11 57.76 -21.16 -52.87
C ALA A 11 56.43 -21.01 -52.09
N SER A 12 55.64 -20.06 -52.62
CA SER A 12 54.23 -20.22 -53.03
C SER A 12 53.14 -20.48 -51.97
N SER A 13 52.26 -19.50 -51.78
CA SER A 13 50.78 -19.64 -51.68
C SER A 13 50.18 -18.22 -51.58
N LEU A 14 49.66 -17.65 -52.67
CA LEU A 14 48.29 -17.79 -53.21
C LEU A 14 47.30 -16.74 -52.66
N VAL A 15 46.87 -15.88 -53.59
CA VAL A 15 45.53 -15.23 -53.70
C VAL A 15 45.26 -14.09 -52.71
N SER A 16 45.41 -12.81 -53.09
CA SER A 16 44.60 -11.97 -54.01
C SER A 16 43.19 -11.65 -53.52
N ALA A 17 42.93 -10.38 -53.19
CA ALA A 17 41.75 -9.64 -53.64
C ALA A 17 41.88 -8.14 -53.33
N ASN A 18 42.51 -7.43 -54.28
CA ASN A 18 42.23 -6.08 -54.76
C ASN A 18 41.40 -5.12 -53.88
N ASN A 19 42.08 -4.11 -53.34
CA ASN A 19 41.52 -2.76 -53.23
C ASN A 19 41.67 -2.08 -54.60
N LEU A 20 40.56 -1.63 -55.18
CA LEU A 20 40.38 -0.36 -55.91
C LEU A 20 39.03 -0.44 -56.63
N LEU A 21 38.10 0.42 -56.23
CA LEU A 21 37.48 1.43 -57.10
C LEU A 21 36.61 2.29 -56.19
N ASP A 22 37.20 3.42 -55.81
CA ASP A 22 36.50 4.64 -55.44
C ASP A 22 35.75 5.08 -56.70
N GLU A 23 34.42 5.14 -56.67
CA GLU A 23 33.65 6.13 -57.41
C GLU A 23 32.17 6.08 -57.02
N GLN A 24 31.68 7.24 -56.57
CA GLN A 24 30.34 7.76 -56.79
C GLN A 24 29.16 7.00 -56.16
N GLN A 25 28.60 7.57 -55.09
CA GLN A 25 27.20 8.00 -55.15
C GLN A 25 26.91 9.12 -54.16
N GLN A 26 27.54 10.27 -54.39
CA GLN A 26 27.13 11.54 -53.80
C GLN A 26 26.08 12.18 -54.71
N SER A 27 24.94 11.51 -54.91
CA SER A 27 23.78 12.08 -55.61
C SER A 27 22.52 11.27 -55.35
N SER A 28 21.78 11.58 -54.28
CA SER A 28 20.36 11.23 -54.13
C SER A 28 19.70 12.03 -53.00
N ASP A 29 19.94 13.35 -52.93
CA ASP A 29 19.20 14.26 -52.02
C ASP A 29 18.05 15.01 -52.74
N GLN A 30 17.52 14.49 -53.86
CA GLN A 30 16.53 15.24 -54.63
C GLN A 30 15.27 14.47 -55.11
N GLU A 31 14.99 13.28 -54.57
CA GLU A 31 13.70 12.59 -54.76
C GLU A 31 12.99 12.17 -53.46
N VAL A 32 13.26 12.82 -52.32
CA VAL A 32 12.59 12.49 -51.05
C VAL A 32 12.03 13.73 -50.33
N SER A 33 11.29 14.62 -51.00
CA SER A 33 10.69 15.77 -50.29
C SER A 33 9.32 15.47 -49.69
N SER A 34 8.46 14.72 -50.40
CA SER A 34 7.08 14.43 -49.93
C SER A 34 6.97 13.10 -49.19
N GLY A 35 7.76 12.08 -49.60
CA GLY A 35 7.90 10.82 -48.87
C GLY A 35 8.65 10.97 -47.53
N SER A 36 9.57 11.95 -47.43
CA SER A 36 10.30 12.25 -46.20
C SER A 36 9.40 12.85 -45.13
N LEU A 37 8.43 13.69 -45.50
CA LEU A 37 7.56 14.33 -44.51
C LEU A 37 6.62 13.32 -43.85
N ILE A 38 6.08 12.39 -44.64
CA ILE A 38 5.19 11.32 -44.16
C ILE A 38 5.99 10.29 -43.34
N SER A 39 7.18 9.90 -43.79
CA SER A 39 8.04 9.01 -43.01
C SER A 39 8.52 9.67 -41.71
N LYS A 40 8.85 10.97 -41.73
CA LYS A 40 9.15 11.76 -40.52
C LYS A 40 7.95 11.82 -39.59
N GLN A 41 6.75 12.14 -40.07
CA GLN A 41 5.54 12.17 -39.24
C GLN A 41 5.21 10.80 -38.65
N MET A 42 5.38 9.73 -39.42
CA MET A 42 5.13 8.37 -38.97
C MET A 42 6.16 7.95 -37.92
N GLN A 43 7.44 8.30 -38.09
CA GLN A 43 8.50 8.07 -37.12
C GLN A 43 8.35 8.94 -35.87
N GLU A 44 7.82 10.17 -36.01
CA GLU A 44 7.50 11.07 -34.90
C GLU A 44 6.29 10.57 -34.10
N PHE A 45 5.30 9.98 -34.76
CA PHE A 45 4.18 9.32 -34.10
C PHE A 45 4.62 8.04 -33.39
N GLN A 46 5.50 7.26 -34.03
CA GLN A 46 6.09 6.04 -33.47
C GLN A 46 6.88 6.34 -32.20
N THR A 47 7.78 7.33 -32.25
CA THR A 47 8.55 7.77 -31.07
C THR A 47 7.66 8.32 -29.96
N LYS A 48 6.63 9.11 -30.30
CA LYS A 48 5.63 9.56 -29.31
C LYS A 48 4.89 8.39 -28.66
N LEU A 49 4.65 7.30 -29.39
CA LEU A 49 4.00 6.11 -28.84
C LEU A 49 4.95 5.35 -27.89
N GLU A 50 6.21 5.18 -28.29
CA GLU A 50 7.27 4.59 -27.47
C GLU A 50 7.48 5.39 -26.17
N ASP A 51 7.55 6.72 -26.25
CA ASP A 51 7.64 7.60 -25.09
C ASP A 51 6.45 7.42 -24.14
N LYS A 52 5.24 7.27 -24.68
CA LYS A 52 4.04 7.01 -23.87
C LYS A 52 4.06 5.62 -23.25
N ILE A 53 4.57 4.60 -23.95
CA ILE A 53 4.75 3.26 -23.40
C ILE A 53 5.72 3.30 -22.23
N HIS A 54 6.89 3.92 -22.40
CA HIS A 54 7.87 4.07 -21.32
C HIS A 54 7.34 4.88 -20.13
N LEU A 55 6.54 5.92 -20.41
CA LEU A 55 5.86 6.67 -19.36
C LEU A 55 4.89 5.78 -18.57
N LEU A 56 4.13 4.92 -19.26
CA LEU A 56 3.19 4.00 -18.65
C LEU A 56 3.91 2.90 -17.86
N GLU A 57 4.99 2.34 -18.38
CA GLU A 57 5.85 1.37 -17.67
C GLU A 57 6.34 1.95 -16.35
N ARG A 58 6.88 3.18 -16.38
CA ARG A 58 7.31 3.90 -15.16
C ARG A 58 6.15 4.13 -14.20
N TYR A 59 4.97 4.48 -14.71
CA TYR A 59 3.79 4.67 -13.87
C TYR A 59 3.35 3.37 -13.20
N ILE A 60 3.40 2.24 -13.92
CA ILE A 60 3.10 0.91 -13.36
C ILE A 60 4.08 0.56 -12.24
N GLU A 61 5.38 0.80 -12.42
CA GLU A 61 6.39 0.57 -11.39
C GLU A 61 6.13 1.40 -10.13
N VAL A 62 5.88 2.70 -10.30
CA VAL A 62 5.56 3.61 -9.18
C VAL A 62 4.30 3.16 -8.46
N LEU A 63 3.24 2.82 -9.19
CA LEU A 63 1.99 2.33 -8.59
C LEU A 63 2.20 1.02 -7.84
N ALA A 64 3.01 0.10 -8.37
CA ALA A 64 3.30 -1.16 -7.68
C ALA A 64 4.03 -0.92 -6.35
N LEU A 65 4.94 0.06 -6.30
CA LEU A 65 5.60 0.50 -5.06
C LEU A 65 4.59 1.11 -4.08
N ASP A 66 3.75 2.04 -4.53
CA ASP A 66 2.72 2.69 -3.69
C ASP A 66 1.71 1.68 -3.10
N LEU A 67 1.37 0.63 -3.86
CA LEU A 67 0.49 -0.44 -3.39
C LEU A 67 1.12 -1.24 -2.24
N GLU A 68 2.41 -1.57 -2.31
CA GLU A 68 3.07 -2.28 -1.22
C GLU A 68 3.29 -1.37 0.00
N ASP A 69 3.57 -0.07 -0.18
CA ASP A 69 3.59 0.91 0.92
C ASP A 69 2.21 0.99 1.61
N THR A 70 1.15 1.18 0.83
CA THR A 70 -0.22 1.27 1.34
C THR A 70 -0.61 0.00 2.10
N LYS A 71 -0.26 -1.17 1.55
CA LYS A 71 -0.45 -2.46 2.21
C LYS A 71 0.38 -2.59 3.48
N GLY A 72 1.62 -2.09 3.49
CA GLY A 72 2.46 -2.02 4.69
C GLY A 72 1.82 -1.17 5.79
N ARG A 73 1.31 0.01 5.44
CA ARG A 73 0.60 0.90 6.37
C ARG A 73 -0.70 0.29 6.89
N LEU A 74 -1.43 -0.47 6.07
CA LEU A 74 -2.61 -1.22 6.51
C LEU A 74 -2.23 -2.35 7.47
N LYS A 75 -1.19 -3.15 7.16
CA LYS A 75 -0.67 -4.19 8.08
C LYS A 75 -0.27 -3.60 9.43
N GLU A 76 0.35 -2.42 9.45
CA GLU A 76 0.71 -1.73 10.70
C GLU A 76 -0.53 -1.30 11.48
N ARG A 77 -1.57 -0.83 10.79
CA ARG A 77 -2.86 -0.51 11.41
C ARG A 77 -3.58 -1.75 11.93
N GLU A 78 -3.51 -2.88 11.23
CA GLU A 78 -4.12 -4.15 11.64
C GLU A 78 -3.49 -4.73 12.92
N LYS A 79 -2.21 -4.44 13.18
CA LYS A 79 -1.57 -4.75 14.47
C LYS A 79 -2.22 -3.99 15.63
N CYS A 80 -2.84 -2.84 15.37
CA CYS A 80 -3.65 -2.15 16.37
C CYS A 80 -5.02 -2.83 16.46
N ALA A 81 -5.28 -3.53 17.56
CA ALA A 81 -6.63 -3.99 17.87
C ALA A 81 -7.54 -2.77 18.11
N CYS A 82 -8.45 -2.49 17.19
CA CYS A 82 -9.54 -1.54 17.42
C CYS A 82 -10.52 -2.19 18.40
N SER A 83 -10.23 -2.12 19.70
CA SER A 83 -11.13 -2.61 20.73
C SER A 83 -12.31 -1.66 20.87
N ILE A 84 -13.46 -2.13 20.40
CA ILE A 84 -14.75 -1.51 20.66
C ILE A 84 -14.99 -1.65 22.16
N GLY A 85 -15.05 -0.52 22.85
CA GLY A 85 -15.15 -0.46 24.30
C GLY A 85 -15.59 0.92 24.73
N CYS A 86 -16.01 1.05 25.98
CA CYS A 86 -16.55 2.26 26.55
C CYS A 86 -15.57 2.85 27.55
N SER A 87 -15.55 4.17 27.69
CA SER A 87 -14.85 4.86 28.76
C SER A 87 -15.86 5.47 29.72
N PHE A 88 -15.81 5.08 30.98
CA PHE A 88 -16.70 5.58 32.02
C PHE A 88 -15.90 5.88 33.28
N ASN A 89 -15.97 7.13 33.77
CA ASN A 89 -15.23 7.63 34.94
C ASN A 89 -13.74 7.27 34.93
N GLY A 90 -13.08 7.41 33.77
CA GLY A 90 -11.65 7.08 33.61
C GLY A 90 -11.33 5.59 33.55
N THR A 91 -12.34 4.70 33.66
CA THR A 91 -12.18 3.25 33.51
C THR A 91 -12.63 2.80 32.13
N ARG A 92 -11.85 1.92 31.50
CA ARG A 92 -12.20 1.32 30.19
C ARG A 92 -12.95 0.01 30.39
N TYR A 93 -14.06 -0.13 29.70
CA TYR A 93 -14.92 -1.31 29.69
C TYR A 93 -14.91 -1.94 28.31
N SER A 94 -14.73 -3.24 28.22
CA SER A 94 -14.81 -3.99 26.96
C SER A 94 -16.25 -4.07 26.46
N ASP A 95 -16.44 -4.28 25.16
CA ASP A 95 -17.76 -4.59 24.61
C ASP A 95 -18.41 -5.79 25.33
N GLY A 96 -19.69 -5.67 25.65
CA GLY A 96 -20.46 -6.63 26.45
C GLY A 96 -20.23 -6.55 27.96
N GLN A 97 -19.25 -5.77 28.45
CA GLN A 97 -18.95 -5.69 29.87
C GLN A 97 -20.06 -4.98 30.64
N ARG A 98 -20.44 -5.54 31.80
CA ARG A 98 -21.41 -4.96 32.73
C ARG A 98 -20.75 -4.54 34.04
N TRP A 99 -21.17 -3.40 34.58
CA TRP A 99 -20.69 -2.89 35.86
C TRP A 99 -21.80 -2.16 36.63
N GLN A 100 -21.61 -2.01 37.93
CA GLN A 100 -22.51 -1.25 38.78
C GLN A 100 -21.99 0.17 38.95
N SER A 101 -22.87 1.17 38.79
CA SER A 101 -22.56 2.56 39.09
C SER A 101 -23.68 3.15 39.94
N LYS A 102 -23.36 3.47 41.21
CA LYS A 102 -24.36 3.91 42.21
C LYS A 102 -25.52 2.91 42.30
N CYS A 103 -26.67 3.25 41.72
CA CYS A 103 -27.89 2.43 41.75
C CYS A 103 -28.27 1.88 40.38
N ASP A 104 -27.39 2.00 39.39
CA ASP A 104 -27.61 1.54 38.03
C ASP A 104 -26.68 0.38 37.69
N THR A 105 -27.15 -0.49 36.80
CA THR A 105 -26.33 -1.49 36.11
C THR A 105 -26.07 -0.98 34.70
N CYS A 106 -24.82 -0.68 34.42
CA CYS A 106 -24.38 -0.21 33.12
C CYS A 106 -23.79 -1.36 32.29
N THR A 107 -23.98 -1.29 30.99
CA THR A 107 -23.47 -2.24 30.00
C THR A 107 -22.78 -1.45 28.90
N CYS A 108 -21.59 -1.88 28.49
CA CYS A 108 -20.95 -1.39 27.29
C CYS A 108 -21.42 -2.24 26.11
N GLN A 109 -22.01 -1.61 25.10
CA GLN A 109 -22.46 -2.27 23.88
C GLN A 109 -22.09 -1.43 22.67
N SER A 110 -21.25 -2.00 21.82
CA SER A 110 -20.71 -1.40 20.59
C SER A 110 -20.13 0.01 20.81
N GLY A 111 -19.41 0.21 21.92
CA GLY A 111 -18.80 1.49 22.29
C GLY A 111 -19.77 2.50 22.93
N LYS A 112 -21.04 2.13 23.14
CA LYS A 112 -22.04 2.94 23.83
C LYS A 112 -22.33 2.37 25.22
N ILE A 113 -22.46 3.26 26.19
CA ILE A 113 -22.86 2.90 27.55
C ILE A 113 -24.39 2.95 27.64
N SER A 114 -24.99 1.86 28.12
CA SER A 114 -26.41 1.78 28.47
C SER A 114 -26.56 1.45 29.95
N CYS A 115 -27.17 2.33 30.73
CA CYS A 115 -27.38 2.15 32.17
C CYS A 115 -28.87 1.97 32.47
N LEU A 116 -29.18 0.95 33.26
CA LEU A 116 -30.54 0.65 33.69
C LEU A 116 -30.59 0.69 35.22
N PRO A 117 -31.67 1.25 35.82
CA PRO A 117 -31.85 1.22 37.26
C PRO A 117 -31.83 -0.22 37.77
N ARG A 118 -31.18 -0.43 38.91
CA ARG A 118 -31.18 -1.73 39.57
C ARG A 118 -32.60 -2.10 39.97
N GLU A 119 -33.00 -3.33 39.66
CA GLU A 119 -34.24 -3.88 40.18
C GLU A 119 -34.15 -4.08 41.69
N CYS A 120 -35.10 -3.48 42.40
CA CYS A 120 -35.26 -3.68 43.85
C CYS A 120 -36.28 -4.77 44.14
N PRO A 121 -36.07 -5.57 45.19
CA PRO A 121 -37.04 -6.57 45.60
C PRO A 121 -38.37 -5.91 45.96
N LYS A 122 -39.48 -6.58 45.63
CA LYS A 122 -40.82 -6.15 46.06
C LYS A 122 -40.93 -6.28 47.58
N LEU A 123 -41.26 -5.19 48.26
CA LEU A 123 -41.50 -5.15 49.70
C LEU A 123 -43.00 -5.30 49.99
N THR A 124 -43.34 -5.92 51.12
CA THR A 124 -44.73 -6.19 51.55
C THR A 124 -45.14 -5.41 52.81
N CYS A 125 -44.29 -4.51 53.30
CA CYS A 125 -44.58 -3.68 54.47
C CYS A 125 -45.26 -2.36 54.08
N ASP A 126 -46.04 -1.79 54.99
CA ASP A 126 -46.80 -0.56 54.76
C ASP A 126 -45.92 0.71 54.70
N ASP A 127 -44.74 0.68 55.32
CA ASP A 127 -43.83 1.85 55.40
C ASP A 127 -42.37 1.48 55.07
N PRO A 128 -42.04 1.36 53.78
CA PRO A 128 -40.67 1.11 53.32
C PRO A 128 -39.83 2.40 53.41
N VAL A 129 -38.67 2.31 54.08
CA VAL A 129 -37.78 3.46 54.30
C VAL A 129 -36.56 3.37 53.40
N GLN A 130 -36.26 4.45 52.68
CA GLN A 130 -35.01 4.59 51.91
C GLN A 130 -33.88 5.07 52.84
N LEU A 131 -32.95 4.17 53.14
CA LEU A 131 -31.77 4.50 53.93
C LEU A 131 -30.74 5.28 53.08
N PRO A 132 -30.06 6.29 53.65
CA PRO A 132 -29.02 7.03 52.94
C PRO A 132 -27.89 6.09 52.50
N GLY A 133 -27.47 6.22 51.24
CA GLY A 133 -26.43 5.37 50.63
C GLY A 133 -26.89 3.97 50.22
N ARG A 134 -28.16 3.60 50.44
CA ARG A 134 -28.74 2.36 49.90
C ARG A 134 -29.50 2.67 48.62
N CYS A 135 -29.48 1.74 47.67
CA CYS A 135 -30.21 1.86 46.41
C CYS A 135 -31.65 1.38 46.51
N CYS A 136 -31.90 0.37 47.35
CA CYS A 136 -33.24 -0.17 47.54
C CYS A 136 -33.80 0.19 48.93
N PRO A 137 -35.12 0.43 49.03
CA PRO A 137 -35.76 0.68 50.32
C PRO A 137 -35.79 -0.60 51.15
N THR A 138 -36.00 -0.44 52.46
CA THR A 138 -36.05 -1.56 53.41
C THR A 138 -37.18 -1.37 54.42
N CYS A 139 -37.78 -2.47 54.89
CA CYS A 139 -38.76 -2.44 55.96
C CYS A 139 -38.06 -2.32 57.31
N MET A 140 -38.44 -1.34 58.12
CA MET A 140 -37.97 -1.26 59.50
C MET A 140 -38.81 -2.18 60.39
N LYS A 141 -38.14 -2.98 61.23
CA LYS A 141 -38.83 -3.73 62.28
C LYS A 141 -39.13 -2.75 63.41
N LYS A 142 -40.42 -2.57 63.73
CA LYS A 142 -40.81 -1.92 64.98
C LYS A 142 -40.47 -2.88 66.12
N CYS A 143 -39.66 -2.43 67.07
CA CYS A 143 -39.39 -3.13 68.33
C CYS A 143 -40.50 -2.84 69.34
#